data_AF-T0QLD3-F1
#
_entry.id   AF-T0QLD3-F1
#
_cell.length_a   1.000
_cell.length_b   1.000
_cell.length_c   1.000
_cell.angle_alpha   90.00
_cell.angle_beta   90.00
_cell.angle_gamma   90.00
#
_symmetry.space_group_name_H-M   'P 1'
#
loop_
_entity.id
_entity.type
_entity.pdbx_description
1 polymer ?
#
loop_
_entity_poly.entity_id
_entity_poly.type
_entity_poly.pdbx_seq_one_letter_code
_entity_poly.pdbx_strand_id
1 'polypeptide(L)'
;MGDYGQYIVPTADVMINFKVGQPAETMLPLQLIRESAAAKFTETDPMFLQYGHIKGYPKFRSSLATFLSKGYQAPVDPEQLFITNGVTGGLALLCSIYLKSGDLVFLEEPSYFLALSIMKDFKMNVRQIEMEEDGLNIDKLEALLKSGVVPKALYTIPTCHNPTGRTMSVAKRARLVELSHEYGFMIIADEVYQLLSFPHITPPPPMFTFDKYGTVFALGSFSKILAPALRLGWIQASTKLLTPLIASGQLDSSGGINPVVQGIVHAAITSGGQQKHLEWTTATLWSRADTLMKALAAKLPSGTTFERPDGGYFILVKLPKGLLASELLPIAEKHKVLFLPGSSFGASMTNFLRLSFSWYTADEMVLGADRLAAAITEYQALKASTATLATTSSTTSKALSIALHGAKGRLGNLIAAELAKDTVSFASSTIDVRTPAPLPAAAQVVIDVTLPAGTAALVTKLLAGSSSPALVIGTTGSLPMDLLRKYAERAPVVIKSNFSIGVPLVADLAASAAHALPKDGSWNTQVLEMHHTKKLDAPSGTGKTLAAAVQATGVFESVSCESLRLGDEIGTHTVYFAGPGERIEITHVATRREVFALGALRTAQWATTQAPGLYF
;
A
#
# COMPACT_ATOMS: atom_id res chain seq x y z
N MET A 1 27.43 -3.34 1.35
CA MET A 1 26.37 -4.35 1.17
C MET A 1 27.09 -5.65 0.90
N GLY A 2 26.78 -6.76 1.59
CA GLY A 2 27.24 -8.06 1.09
C GLY A 2 26.56 -8.37 -0.24
N ASP A 3 27.15 -9.24 -1.05
CA ASP A 3 26.70 -9.54 -2.43
C ASP A 3 25.31 -10.25 -2.52
N TYR A 4 24.55 -10.38 -1.42
CA TYR A 4 23.51 -11.41 -1.27
C TYR A 4 22.14 -10.92 -0.71
N GLY A 5 21.81 -9.63 -0.77
CA GLY A 5 20.58 -9.07 -0.17
C GLY A 5 19.43 -8.76 -1.14
N GLN A 6 18.18 -9.08 -0.77
CA GLN A 6 16.97 -8.67 -1.51
C GLN A 6 16.68 -7.17 -1.38
N TYR A 7 16.99 -6.57 -0.23
CA TYR A 7 16.89 -5.14 0.05
C TYR A 7 17.78 -4.75 1.24
N ILE A 8 18.20 -3.48 1.30
CA ILE A 8 18.96 -2.93 2.44
C ILE A 8 17.99 -2.72 3.60
N VAL A 9 18.26 -3.38 4.74
CA VAL A 9 17.56 -3.07 6.00
C VAL A 9 18.42 -2.12 6.81
N PRO A 10 17.93 -0.90 7.13
CA PRO A 10 18.70 0.07 7.88
C PRO A 10 18.92 -0.37 9.33
N THR A 11 20.04 0.08 9.91
CA THR A 11 20.31 -0.03 11.34
C THR A 11 19.31 0.82 12.13
N ALA A 12 19.03 0.41 13.37
CA ALA A 12 17.98 1.00 14.18
C ALA A 12 18.19 2.50 14.49
N ASP A 13 19.44 2.94 14.63
CA ASP A 13 19.81 4.33 14.83
C ASP A 13 19.33 5.21 13.66
N VAL A 14 19.49 4.73 12.42
CA VAL A 14 19.05 5.41 11.19
C VAL A 14 17.53 5.31 11.02
N MET A 15 16.97 4.10 11.11
CA MET A 15 15.57 3.83 10.79
C MET A 15 15.15 2.45 11.32
N ILE A 16 13.99 2.38 11.97
CA ILE A 16 13.33 1.11 12.29
C ILE A 16 12.38 0.75 11.15
N ASN A 17 12.70 -0.27 10.37
CA ASN A 17 11.89 -0.71 9.23
C ASN A 17 11.10 -1.98 9.53
N PHE A 18 9.91 -1.83 10.13
CA PHE A 18 9.02 -2.95 10.43
C PHE A 18 8.34 -3.57 9.19
N LYS A 19 8.61 -3.08 7.96
CA LYS A 19 8.10 -3.71 6.72
C LYS A 19 8.73 -5.08 6.46
N VAL A 20 9.91 -5.34 7.03
CA VAL A 20 10.78 -6.48 6.68
C VAL A 20 10.22 -7.81 7.19
N GLY A 21 9.76 -8.68 6.29
CA GLY A 21 9.17 -10.00 6.61
C GLY A 21 10.14 -11.19 6.51
N GLN A 22 11.42 -10.97 6.79
CA GLN A 22 12.50 -11.96 6.67
C GLN A 22 13.29 -12.06 7.99
N PRO A 23 13.93 -13.20 8.29
CA PRO A 23 14.76 -13.34 9.49
C PRO A 23 15.97 -12.39 9.42
N ALA A 24 16.39 -11.89 10.58
CA ALA A 24 17.64 -11.15 10.73
C ALA A 24 18.85 -11.98 10.30
N GLU A 25 19.94 -11.33 9.89
CA GLU A 25 21.23 -12.00 9.64
C GLU A 25 21.70 -12.79 10.88
N THR A 26 21.53 -12.21 12.07
CA THR A 26 21.88 -12.84 13.35
C THR A 26 21.07 -14.10 13.66
N MET A 27 19.98 -14.33 12.94
CA MET A 27 19.15 -15.52 13.07
C MET A 27 19.47 -16.59 12.02
N LEU A 28 20.40 -16.35 11.10
CA LEU A 28 20.79 -17.34 10.10
C LEU A 28 21.86 -18.29 10.68
N PRO A 29 21.62 -19.60 10.74
CA PRO A 29 22.50 -20.54 11.41
C PRO A 29 23.64 -20.99 10.47
N LEU A 30 24.49 -20.05 10.05
CA LEU A 30 25.55 -20.29 9.07
C LEU A 30 26.48 -21.45 9.48
N GLN A 31 26.82 -21.54 10.77
CA GLN A 31 27.66 -22.61 11.28
C GLN A 31 27.00 -23.99 11.15
N LEU A 32 25.71 -24.11 11.50
CA LEU A 32 24.95 -25.35 11.33
C LEU A 32 24.94 -25.79 9.87
N ILE A 33 24.70 -24.86 8.95
CA ILE A 33 24.69 -25.15 7.51
C ILE A 33 26.08 -25.57 7.03
N ARG A 34 27.14 -24.91 7.49
CA ARG A 34 28.54 -25.26 7.16
C ARG A 34 28.87 -26.68 7.60
N GLU A 35 28.57 -27.02 8.84
CA GLU A 35 28.82 -28.36 9.39
C GLU A 35 27.98 -29.43 8.68
N SER A 36 26.70 -29.14 8.43
CA SER A 36 25.79 -30.06 7.72
C SER A 36 26.22 -30.27 6.27
N ALA A 37 26.72 -29.22 5.61
CA ALA A 37 27.27 -29.32 4.27
C ALA A 37 28.56 -30.15 4.28
N ALA A 38 29.51 -29.85 5.16
CA ALA A 38 30.75 -30.62 5.29
C ALA A 38 30.44 -32.11 5.52
N ALA A 39 29.54 -32.42 6.47
CA ALA A 39 29.09 -33.78 6.73
C ALA A 39 28.39 -34.43 5.53
N LYS A 40 27.61 -33.67 4.74
CA LYS A 40 26.98 -34.24 3.54
C LYS A 40 28.00 -34.51 2.42
N PHE A 41 29.02 -33.67 2.28
CA PHE A 41 30.06 -33.81 1.27
C PHE A 41 31.15 -34.85 1.61
N THR A 42 31.07 -35.51 2.78
CA THR A 42 31.84 -36.74 3.04
C THR A 42 31.19 -38.00 2.44
N GLU A 43 30.01 -37.88 1.83
CA GLU A 43 29.35 -38.96 1.08
C GLU A 43 30.28 -39.51 -0.02
N THR A 44 30.42 -40.83 -0.07
CA THR A 44 31.27 -41.49 -1.08
C THR A 44 30.50 -41.90 -2.33
N ASP A 45 29.17 -41.95 -2.27
CA ASP A 45 28.32 -42.22 -3.43
C ASP A 45 28.15 -40.96 -4.31
N PRO A 46 28.74 -40.94 -5.53
CA PRO A 46 28.64 -39.79 -6.43
C PRO A 46 27.21 -39.55 -6.93
N MET A 47 26.30 -40.51 -6.80
CA MET A 47 24.88 -40.33 -7.16
C MET A 47 24.19 -39.24 -6.35
N PHE A 48 24.78 -38.77 -5.25
CA PHE A 48 24.32 -37.56 -4.57
C PHE A 48 24.26 -36.32 -5.48
N LEU A 49 25.11 -36.23 -6.50
CA LEU A 49 25.18 -35.10 -7.44
C LEU A 49 24.31 -35.30 -8.71
N GLN A 50 23.59 -36.41 -8.82
CA GLN A 50 22.72 -36.70 -9.96
C GLN A 50 21.35 -36.03 -9.79
N TYR A 51 20.57 -35.98 -10.88
CA TYR A 51 19.12 -35.76 -10.84
C TYR A 51 18.45 -36.65 -9.77
N GLY A 52 17.42 -36.10 -9.13
CA GLY A 52 16.81 -36.65 -7.94
C GLY A 52 15.49 -37.36 -8.20
N HIS A 53 14.99 -38.01 -7.15
CA HIS A 53 13.64 -38.53 -7.12
C HIS A 53 12.62 -37.38 -7.22
N ILE A 54 11.59 -37.50 -8.06
CA ILE A 54 10.65 -36.40 -8.35
C ILE A 54 9.97 -35.84 -7.09
N LYS A 55 9.52 -36.70 -6.17
CA LYS A 55 8.96 -36.28 -4.86
C LYS A 55 9.97 -35.59 -3.93
N GLY A 56 11.26 -35.68 -4.23
CA GLY A 56 12.37 -35.31 -3.35
C GLY A 56 13.13 -36.51 -2.79
N TYR A 57 14.35 -36.24 -2.35
CA TYR A 57 15.33 -37.17 -1.80
C TYR A 57 14.70 -38.04 -0.69
N PRO A 58 14.61 -39.38 -0.86
CA PRO A 58 13.87 -40.24 0.06
C PRO A 58 14.32 -40.16 1.52
N LYS A 59 15.63 -40.19 1.81
CA LYS A 59 16.14 -40.09 3.20
C LYS A 59 15.77 -38.75 3.84
N PHE A 60 15.78 -37.67 3.05
CA PHE A 60 15.33 -36.37 3.51
C PHE A 60 13.83 -36.39 3.84
N ARG A 61 12.96 -36.92 2.95
CA ARG A 61 11.52 -37.05 3.23
C ARG A 61 11.25 -37.81 4.53
N SER A 62 11.97 -38.91 4.78
CA SER A 62 11.86 -39.66 6.04
C SER A 62 12.29 -38.82 7.25
N SER A 63 13.44 -38.14 7.20
CA SER A 63 13.87 -37.28 8.32
C SER A 63 12.95 -36.08 8.53
N LEU A 64 12.42 -35.51 7.45
CA LEU A 64 11.47 -34.41 7.49
C LEU A 64 10.17 -34.86 8.14
N ALA A 65 9.63 -36.02 7.75
CA ALA A 65 8.44 -36.60 8.35
C ALA A 65 8.61 -36.79 9.88
N THR A 66 9.75 -37.28 10.35
CA THR A 66 10.05 -37.39 11.78
C THR A 66 10.08 -36.02 12.48
N PHE A 67 10.77 -35.04 11.88
CA PHE A 67 10.86 -33.69 12.42
C PHE A 67 9.48 -33.02 12.51
N LEU A 68 8.70 -33.11 11.44
CA LEU A 68 7.35 -32.56 11.38
C LEU A 68 6.42 -33.29 12.33
N SER A 69 6.52 -34.61 12.47
CA SER A 69 5.65 -35.36 13.39
C SER A 69 5.79 -34.89 14.84
N LYS A 70 7.04 -34.59 15.26
CA LYS A 70 7.33 -34.00 16.56
C LYS A 70 6.74 -32.59 16.68
N GLY A 71 7.00 -31.72 15.70
CA GLY A 71 6.57 -30.33 15.73
C GLY A 71 5.05 -30.14 15.62
N TYR A 72 4.38 -30.98 14.83
CA TYR A 72 2.94 -30.98 14.63
C TYR A 72 2.18 -31.76 15.70
N GLN A 73 2.90 -32.55 16.52
CA GLN A 73 2.32 -33.47 17.50
C GLN A 73 1.30 -34.42 16.85
N ALA A 74 1.54 -34.79 15.60
CA ALA A 74 0.67 -35.63 14.78
C ALA A 74 1.54 -36.42 13.78
N PRO A 75 1.20 -37.66 13.42
CA PRO A 75 2.00 -38.46 12.51
C PRO A 75 2.04 -37.84 11.11
N VAL A 76 3.22 -37.80 10.51
CA VAL A 76 3.45 -37.40 9.11
C VAL A 76 4.05 -38.59 8.37
N ASP A 77 3.39 -39.03 7.30
CA ASP A 77 3.91 -40.07 6.42
C ASP A 77 4.86 -39.46 5.38
N PRO A 78 6.13 -39.92 5.26
CA PRO A 78 7.04 -39.44 4.22
C PRO A 78 6.51 -39.66 2.79
N GLU A 79 5.61 -40.61 2.55
CA GLU A 79 4.98 -40.82 1.24
C GLU A 79 3.89 -39.78 0.92
N GLN A 80 3.44 -39.02 1.91
CA GLN A 80 2.54 -37.87 1.72
C GLN A 80 3.30 -36.55 1.58
N LEU A 81 4.64 -36.59 1.54
CA LEU A 81 5.48 -35.41 1.36
C LEU A 81 6.01 -35.28 -0.08
N PHE A 82 5.94 -34.06 -0.60
CA PHE A 82 6.51 -33.64 -1.87
C PHE A 82 7.37 -32.39 -1.66
N ILE A 83 8.65 -32.44 -2.01
CA ILE A 83 9.59 -31.33 -1.78
C ILE A 83 9.44 -30.24 -2.84
N THR A 84 9.57 -28.97 -2.42
CA THR A 84 9.37 -27.80 -3.29
C THR A 84 10.48 -26.78 -3.11
N ASN A 85 10.58 -25.83 -4.06
CA ASN A 85 11.49 -24.69 -3.98
C ASN A 85 10.99 -23.59 -3.00
N GLY A 86 10.64 -23.99 -1.78
CA GLY A 86 9.88 -23.20 -0.81
C GLY A 86 8.41 -23.05 -1.19
N VAL A 87 7.61 -22.43 -0.29
CA VAL A 87 6.16 -22.28 -0.49
C VAL A 87 5.79 -21.51 -1.76
N THR A 88 6.52 -20.46 -2.15
CA THR A 88 6.27 -19.75 -3.42
C THR A 88 6.35 -20.68 -4.62
N GLY A 89 7.38 -21.55 -4.68
CA GLY A 89 7.53 -22.53 -5.76
C GLY A 89 6.46 -23.62 -5.69
N GLY A 90 6.09 -24.05 -4.47
CA GLY A 90 4.99 -24.99 -4.27
C GLY A 90 3.64 -24.45 -4.74
N LEU A 91 3.31 -23.21 -4.36
CA LEU A 91 2.06 -22.55 -4.77
C LEU A 91 2.01 -22.37 -6.29
N ALA A 92 3.09 -21.89 -6.91
CA ALA A 92 3.17 -21.74 -8.36
C ALA A 92 3.00 -23.08 -9.10
N LEU A 93 3.58 -24.16 -8.57
CA LEU A 93 3.41 -25.51 -9.12
C LEU A 93 1.96 -26.01 -8.98
N LEU A 94 1.31 -25.75 -7.84
CA LEU A 94 -0.11 -26.08 -7.68
C LEU A 94 -0.98 -25.29 -8.66
N CYS A 95 -0.73 -23.98 -8.82
CA CYS A 95 -1.43 -23.16 -9.80
C CYS A 95 -1.25 -23.69 -11.22
N SER A 96 -0.04 -24.09 -11.61
CA SER A 96 0.24 -24.55 -12.98
C SER A 96 -0.37 -25.92 -13.31
N ILE A 97 -0.51 -26.81 -12.32
CA ILE A 97 -0.99 -28.19 -12.51
C ILE A 97 -2.51 -28.29 -12.28
N TYR A 98 -3.03 -27.60 -11.28
CA TYR A 98 -4.41 -27.80 -10.82
C TYR A 98 -5.41 -26.74 -11.25
N LEU A 99 -4.93 -25.55 -11.65
CA LEU A 99 -5.76 -24.41 -11.99
C LEU A 99 -5.60 -24.01 -13.46
N LYS A 100 -6.60 -23.30 -13.97
CA LYS A 100 -6.62 -22.70 -15.31
C LYS A 100 -6.95 -21.22 -15.21
N SER A 101 -6.43 -20.43 -16.14
CA SER A 101 -6.77 -19.00 -16.26
C SER A 101 -8.28 -18.79 -16.16
N GLY A 102 -8.71 -17.87 -15.30
CA GLY A 102 -10.13 -17.59 -15.03
C GLY A 102 -10.77 -18.45 -13.94
N ASP A 103 -10.12 -19.51 -13.45
CA ASP A 103 -10.62 -20.29 -12.32
C ASP A 103 -10.82 -19.39 -11.09
N LEU A 104 -11.92 -19.61 -10.38
CA LEU A 104 -12.25 -18.89 -9.16
C LEU A 104 -11.41 -19.43 -7.98
N VAL A 105 -10.70 -18.55 -7.30
CA VAL A 105 -9.94 -18.87 -6.09
C VAL A 105 -10.40 -17.99 -4.94
N PHE A 106 -10.74 -18.62 -3.82
CA PHE A 106 -11.05 -17.92 -2.59
C PHE A 106 -9.80 -17.68 -1.75
N LEU A 107 -9.72 -16.50 -1.16
CA LEU A 107 -8.69 -16.12 -0.19
C LEU A 107 -9.33 -15.43 1.02
N GLU A 108 -8.61 -15.36 2.13
CA GLU A 108 -9.00 -14.53 3.26
C GLU A 108 -8.97 -13.02 2.90
N GLU A 109 -9.79 -12.20 3.56
CA GLU A 109 -9.62 -10.74 3.61
C GLU A 109 -9.36 -10.31 5.07
N PRO A 110 -8.18 -9.75 5.39
CA PRO A 110 -6.99 -9.63 4.54
C PRO A 110 -6.30 -10.97 4.21
N SER A 111 -5.38 -10.98 3.25
CA SER A 111 -4.48 -12.13 3.01
C SER A 111 -3.07 -11.70 2.61
N TYR A 112 -2.19 -12.66 2.37
CA TYR A 112 -0.81 -12.43 1.99
C TYR A 112 -0.70 -11.87 0.57
N PHE A 113 -0.28 -10.60 0.48
CA PHE A 113 -0.21 -9.87 -0.77
C PHE A 113 0.61 -10.53 -1.89
N LEU A 114 1.65 -11.32 -1.57
CA LEU A 114 2.42 -12.03 -2.59
C LEU A 114 1.69 -13.27 -3.11
N ALA A 115 0.84 -13.92 -2.30
CA ALA A 115 -0.05 -14.97 -2.81
C ALA A 115 -1.06 -14.36 -3.79
N LEU A 116 -1.63 -13.18 -3.47
CA LEU A 116 -2.49 -12.42 -4.40
C LEU A 116 -1.76 -12.10 -5.72
N SER A 117 -0.50 -11.66 -5.66
CA SER A 117 0.32 -11.44 -6.85
C SER A 117 0.52 -12.71 -7.68
N ILE A 118 0.85 -13.84 -7.06
CA ILE A 118 1.00 -15.13 -7.76
C ILE A 118 -0.32 -15.53 -8.42
N MET A 119 -1.45 -15.44 -7.72
CA MET A 119 -2.76 -15.74 -8.31
C MET A 119 -3.05 -14.85 -9.53
N LYS A 120 -2.66 -13.57 -9.48
CA LYS A 120 -2.78 -12.63 -10.61
C LYS A 120 -1.89 -13.02 -11.79
N ASP A 121 -0.65 -13.44 -11.54
CA ASP A 121 0.28 -13.88 -12.59
C ASP A 121 -0.26 -15.09 -13.36
N PHE A 122 -0.95 -16.00 -12.66
CA PHE A 122 -1.66 -17.13 -13.26
C PHE A 122 -3.05 -16.78 -13.81
N LYS A 123 -3.47 -15.51 -13.72
CA LYS A 123 -4.77 -15.00 -14.21
C LYS A 123 -5.99 -15.66 -13.53
N MET A 124 -5.88 -15.95 -12.23
CA MET A 124 -7.02 -16.44 -11.45
C MET A 124 -8.05 -15.35 -11.20
N ASN A 125 -9.32 -15.73 -11.14
CA ASN A 125 -10.36 -14.86 -10.62
C ASN A 125 -10.36 -14.96 -9.09
N VAL A 126 -9.83 -13.95 -8.41
CA VAL A 126 -9.72 -13.95 -6.94
C VAL A 126 -10.95 -13.31 -6.32
N ARG A 127 -11.55 -14.01 -5.35
CA ARG A 127 -12.56 -13.43 -4.45
C ARG A 127 -12.10 -13.62 -3.01
N GLN A 128 -12.07 -12.53 -2.26
CA GLN A 128 -11.71 -12.59 -0.84
C GLN A 128 -12.96 -12.78 0.04
N ILE A 129 -12.77 -13.45 1.17
CA ILE A 129 -13.77 -13.72 2.20
C ILE A 129 -13.22 -13.19 3.51
N GLU A 130 -13.97 -12.30 4.16
CA GLU A 130 -13.57 -11.68 5.42
C GLU A 130 -13.18 -12.70 6.50
N MET A 131 -12.23 -12.30 7.33
CA MET A 131 -11.82 -13.05 8.51
C MET A 131 -12.52 -12.56 9.78
N GLU A 132 -12.66 -13.47 10.74
CA GLU A 132 -13.01 -13.23 12.13
C GLU A 132 -11.76 -13.40 13.02
N GLU A 133 -11.90 -13.27 14.34
CA GLU A 133 -10.78 -13.35 15.29
C GLU A 133 -10.08 -14.71 15.24
N ASP A 134 -10.82 -15.80 15.03
CA ASP A 134 -10.31 -17.17 14.95
C ASP A 134 -10.21 -17.69 13.50
N GLY A 135 -9.92 -16.80 12.53
CA GLY A 135 -9.63 -17.16 11.13
C GLY A 135 -10.76 -16.85 10.16
N LEU A 136 -10.75 -17.51 8.98
CA LEU A 136 -11.76 -17.37 7.92
C LEU A 136 -13.21 -17.37 8.46
N ASN A 137 -14.06 -16.48 7.93
CA ASN A 137 -15.49 -16.52 8.22
C ASN A 137 -16.17 -17.68 7.46
N ILE A 138 -16.40 -18.78 8.17
CA ILE A 138 -16.98 -20.00 7.61
C ILE A 138 -18.45 -19.80 7.21
N ASP A 139 -19.22 -19.02 7.94
CA ASP A 139 -20.63 -18.77 7.63
C ASP A 139 -20.79 -18.02 6.30
N LYS A 140 -19.95 -17.01 6.06
CA LYS A 140 -19.89 -16.30 4.77
C LYS A 140 -19.44 -17.22 3.64
N LEU A 141 -18.43 -18.07 3.87
CA LEU A 141 -18.02 -19.08 2.89
C LEU A 141 -19.19 -20.00 2.54
N GLU A 142 -19.85 -20.58 3.53
CA GLU A 142 -20.94 -21.52 3.33
C GLU A 142 -22.14 -20.88 2.63
N ALA A 143 -22.46 -19.62 2.94
CA ALA A 143 -23.50 -18.87 2.23
C ALA A 143 -23.16 -18.69 0.73
N LEU A 144 -21.90 -18.42 0.39
CA LEU A 144 -21.45 -18.33 -1.01
C LEU A 144 -21.57 -19.68 -1.72
N LEU A 145 -21.11 -20.76 -1.07
CA LEU A 145 -21.19 -22.12 -1.61
C LEU A 145 -22.65 -22.53 -1.86
N LYS A 146 -23.56 -22.30 -0.90
CA LYS A 146 -25.00 -22.59 -1.02
C LYS A 146 -25.69 -21.80 -2.14
N SER A 147 -25.21 -20.60 -2.45
CA SER A 147 -25.70 -19.78 -3.57
C SER A 147 -25.13 -20.21 -4.93
N GLY A 148 -24.32 -21.27 -4.98
CA GLY A 148 -23.74 -21.82 -6.20
C GLY A 148 -22.38 -21.22 -6.58
N VAL A 149 -21.82 -20.34 -5.76
CA VAL A 149 -20.48 -19.78 -6.00
C VAL A 149 -19.43 -20.71 -5.41
N VAL A 150 -19.02 -21.71 -6.19
CA VAL A 150 -18.03 -22.72 -5.78
C VAL A 150 -16.66 -22.39 -6.39
N PRO A 151 -15.60 -22.23 -5.59
CA PRO A 151 -14.26 -21.98 -6.11
C PRO A 151 -13.62 -23.27 -6.63
N LYS A 152 -12.57 -23.14 -7.45
CA LYS A 152 -11.69 -24.27 -7.77
C LYS A 152 -10.77 -24.60 -6.59
N ALA A 153 -10.31 -23.56 -5.89
CA ALA A 153 -9.47 -23.69 -4.71
C ALA A 153 -9.73 -22.57 -3.69
N LEU A 154 -9.43 -22.84 -2.42
CA LEU A 154 -9.37 -21.86 -1.35
C LEU A 154 -7.95 -21.83 -0.77
N TYR A 155 -7.30 -20.68 -0.83
CA TYR A 155 -6.01 -20.44 -0.17
C TYR A 155 -6.24 -19.78 1.19
N THR A 156 -5.58 -20.31 2.22
CA THR A 156 -5.66 -19.82 3.60
C THR A 156 -4.30 -19.93 4.29
N ILE A 157 -4.03 -19.03 5.23
CA ILE A 157 -2.87 -19.12 6.13
C ILE A 157 -3.40 -19.43 7.53
N PRO A 158 -3.59 -20.70 7.89
CA PRO A 158 -4.43 -21.04 9.02
C PRO A 158 -3.73 -20.82 10.37
N THR A 159 -2.41 -20.61 10.41
CA THR A 159 -1.64 -20.45 11.66
C THR A 159 -0.75 -19.23 11.61
N CYS A 160 -0.83 -18.38 12.65
CA CYS A 160 -0.05 -17.14 12.77
C CYS A 160 -0.09 -16.30 11.48
N HIS A 161 -1.30 -16.04 11.00
CA HIS A 161 -1.64 -15.52 9.68
C HIS A 161 -0.85 -14.24 9.31
N ASN A 162 -0.43 -14.08 8.05
CA ASN A 162 0.18 -12.84 7.56
C ASN A 162 -0.88 -12.06 6.76
N PRO A 163 -1.36 -10.90 7.24
CA PRO A 163 -0.68 -10.00 8.18
C PRO A 163 -1.15 -10.01 9.65
N THR A 164 -2.22 -10.73 9.98
CA THR A 164 -3.00 -10.48 11.21
C THR A 164 -2.41 -11.08 12.48
N GLY A 165 -1.58 -12.13 12.37
CA GLY A 165 -1.09 -12.93 13.48
C GLY A 165 -2.10 -13.93 14.05
N ARG A 166 -3.32 -13.96 13.53
CA ARG A 166 -4.43 -14.83 13.99
C ARG A 166 -4.20 -16.29 13.65
N THR A 167 -4.83 -17.17 14.41
CA THR A 167 -4.80 -18.62 14.20
C THR A 167 -6.21 -19.16 14.04
N MET A 168 -6.43 -19.92 12.97
CA MET A 168 -7.71 -20.58 12.69
C MET A 168 -7.99 -21.68 13.72
N SER A 169 -9.18 -21.64 14.32
CA SER A 169 -9.59 -22.62 15.34
C SER A 169 -9.73 -24.04 14.78
N VAL A 170 -9.59 -25.04 15.66
CA VAL A 170 -9.75 -26.47 15.33
C VAL A 170 -11.12 -26.74 14.67
N ALA A 171 -12.19 -26.15 15.21
CA ALA A 171 -13.54 -26.31 14.69
C ALA A 171 -13.66 -25.77 13.25
N LYS A 172 -13.08 -24.59 12.96
CA LYS A 172 -13.10 -24.01 11.61
C LYS A 172 -12.26 -24.80 10.61
N ARG A 173 -11.10 -25.33 11.02
CA ARG A 173 -10.29 -26.22 10.17
C ARG A 173 -11.06 -27.46 9.77
N ALA A 174 -11.66 -28.15 10.74
CA ALA A 174 -12.48 -29.32 10.48
C ALA A 174 -13.65 -28.97 9.55
N ARG A 175 -14.42 -27.91 9.85
CA ARG A 175 -15.56 -27.52 9.02
C ARG A 175 -15.16 -27.12 7.60
N LEU A 176 -14.03 -26.42 7.42
CA LEU A 176 -13.53 -26.04 6.10
C LEU A 176 -13.20 -27.27 5.24
N VAL A 177 -12.57 -28.30 5.83
CA VAL A 177 -12.31 -29.56 5.12
C VAL A 177 -13.61 -30.28 4.74
N GLU A 178 -14.60 -30.32 5.64
CA GLU A 178 -15.92 -30.88 5.31
C GLU A 178 -16.58 -30.12 4.15
N LEU A 179 -16.55 -28.78 4.16
CA LEU A 179 -17.08 -27.96 3.06
C LEU A 179 -16.33 -28.18 1.74
N SER A 180 -15.01 -28.33 1.81
CA SER A 180 -14.17 -28.65 0.65
C SER A 180 -14.57 -29.96 -0.01
N HIS A 181 -14.91 -30.97 0.79
CA HIS A 181 -15.45 -32.23 0.29
C HIS A 181 -16.87 -32.09 -0.26
N GLU A 182 -17.77 -31.46 0.50
CA GLU A 182 -19.20 -31.29 0.17
C GLU A 182 -19.40 -30.56 -1.17
N TYR A 183 -18.63 -29.49 -1.41
CA TYR A 183 -18.76 -28.65 -2.60
C TYR A 183 -17.68 -28.91 -3.66
N GLY A 184 -16.69 -29.77 -3.38
CA GLY A 184 -15.73 -30.24 -4.39
C GLY A 184 -14.65 -29.22 -4.79
N PHE A 185 -14.08 -28.49 -3.83
CA PHE A 185 -12.95 -27.58 -4.05
C PHE A 185 -11.70 -28.01 -3.27
N MET A 186 -10.51 -27.59 -3.71
CA MET A 186 -9.24 -27.89 -3.00
C MET A 186 -8.92 -26.83 -1.95
N ILE A 187 -8.26 -27.23 -0.87
CA ILE A 187 -7.69 -26.29 0.11
C ILE A 187 -6.18 -26.21 -0.10
N ILE A 188 -5.66 -25.00 -0.23
CA ILE A 188 -4.23 -24.71 -0.24
C ILE A 188 -3.91 -24.00 1.08
N ALA A 189 -3.45 -24.75 2.07
CA ALA A 189 -3.11 -24.24 3.39
C ALA A 189 -1.64 -23.84 3.43
N ASP A 190 -1.34 -22.55 3.47
CA ASP A 190 0.00 -22.01 3.62
C ASP A 190 0.39 -21.97 5.11
N GLU A 191 1.19 -22.96 5.52
CA GLU A 191 1.52 -23.27 6.91
C GLU A 191 2.98 -22.96 7.25
N VAL A 192 3.59 -21.97 6.58
CA VAL A 192 4.98 -21.55 6.82
C VAL A 192 5.28 -21.14 8.26
N TYR A 193 4.26 -20.74 9.03
CA TYR A 193 4.38 -20.34 10.43
C TYR A 193 3.89 -21.41 11.42
N GLN A 194 3.44 -22.60 10.97
CA GLN A 194 2.89 -23.64 11.84
C GLN A 194 3.82 -24.04 12.98
N LEU A 195 5.13 -24.13 12.71
CA LEU A 195 6.15 -24.48 13.70
C LEU A 195 6.65 -23.27 14.53
N LEU A 196 6.09 -22.08 14.29
CA LEU A 196 6.54 -20.82 14.90
C LEU A 196 5.52 -20.24 15.89
N SER A 197 4.65 -21.07 16.44
CA SER A 197 3.84 -20.68 17.61
C SER A 197 4.74 -20.40 18.80
N PHE A 198 4.36 -19.42 19.62
CA PHE A 198 5.16 -19.05 20.78
C PHE A 198 5.19 -20.16 21.83
N PRO A 199 6.24 -20.24 22.67
CA PRO A 199 6.44 -21.39 23.57
C PRO A 199 5.29 -21.68 24.55
N HIS A 200 4.47 -20.68 24.88
CA HIS A 200 3.34 -20.81 25.80
C HIS A 200 2.01 -21.08 25.09
N ILE A 201 2.00 -21.11 23.75
CA ILE A 201 0.81 -21.37 22.95
C ILE A 201 0.83 -22.83 22.51
N THR A 202 -0.30 -23.52 22.66
CA THR A 202 -0.52 -24.82 22.03
C THR A 202 -1.15 -24.60 20.66
N PRO A 203 -0.41 -24.79 19.54
CA PRO A 203 -0.98 -24.60 18.22
C PRO A 203 -2.05 -25.65 17.91
N PRO A 204 -3.09 -25.28 17.13
CA PRO A 204 -3.93 -26.26 16.48
C PRO A 204 -3.11 -27.17 15.56
N PRO A 205 -3.50 -28.44 15.39
CA PRO A 205 -2.90 -29.32 14.39
C PRO A 205 -2.92 -28.71 12.98
N PRO A 206 -1.94 -29.05 12.12
CA PRO A 206 -1.92 -28.60 10.72
C PRO A 206 -3.19 -28.99 9.97
N MET A 207 -3.58 -28.21 8.95
CA MET A 207 -4.81 -28.42 8.18
C MET A 207 -4.93 -29.84 7.62
N PHE A 208 -3.81 -30.42 7.17
CA PHE A 208 -3.78 -31.78 6.61
C PHE A 208 -4.24 -32.87 7.61
N THR A 209 -4.08 -32.65 8.92
CA THR A 209 -4.53 -33.63 9.94
C THR A 209 -6.05 -33.83 9.97
N PHE A 210 -6.81 -32.89 9.41
CA PHE A 210 -8.26 -32.95 9.28
C PHE A 210 -8.70 -33.58 7.95
N ASP A 211 -7.78 -33.77 6.98
CA ASP A 211 -8.10 -34.23 5.64
C ASP A 211 -8.40 -35.72 5.58
N LYS A 212 -9.69 -36.05 5.56
CA LYS A 212 -10.19 -37.43 5.37
C LYS A 212 -10.53 -37.74 3.91
N TYR A 213 -10.53 -36.72 3.04
CA TYR A 213 -11.14 -36.79 1.70
C TYR A 213 -10.11 -36.61 0.59
N GLY A 214 -8.88 -36.23 0.93
CA GLY A 214 -7.81 -35.97 -0.01
C GLY A 214 -8.05 -34.69 -0.79
N THR A 215 -8.42 -33.60 -0.10
CA THR A 215 -8.67 -32.28 -0.71
C THR A 215 -7.71 -31.18 -0.25
N VAL A 216 -6.79 -31.48 0.68
CA VAL A 216 -5.88 -30.50 1.28
C VAL A 216 -4.45 -30.64 0.73
N PHE A 217 -3.89 -29.50 0.32
CA PHE A 217 -2.46 -29.28 0.16
C PHE A 217 -1.96 -28.39 1.31
N ALA A 218 -1.20 -28.94 2.25
CA ALA A 218 -0.54 -28.18 3.31
C ALA A 218 0.89 -27.84 2.90
N LEU A 219 1.23 -26.55 2.88
CA LEU A 219 2.49 -26.03 2.36
C LEU A 219 3.39 -25.55 3.52
N GLY A 220 4.62 -26.05 3.58
CA GLY A 220 5.61 -25.62 4.57
C GLY A 220 6.93 -25.18 3.92
N SER A 221 7.77 -24.50 4.70
CA SER A 221 9.05 -23.97 4.20
C SER A 221 10.10 -23.80 5.29
N PHE A 222 11.36 -24.06 4.93
CA PHE A 222 12.53 -23.74 5.75
C PHE A 222 12.86 -22.24 5.77
N SER A 223 12.14 -21.41 5.02
CA SER A 223 12.45 -19.98 4.92
C SER A 223 12.33 -19.22 6.23
N LYS A 224 11.49 -19.68 7.16
CA LYS A 224 11.23 -18.99 8.43
C LYS A 224 11.82 -19.71 9.65
N ILE A 225 12.21 -20.97 9.47
CA ILE A 225 12.68 -21.88 10.53
C ILE A 225 14.14 -22.32 10.35
N LEU A 226 14.82 -21.88 9.30
CA LEU A 226 16.24 -22.18 9.04
C LEU A 226 16.91 -21.09 8.21
N ALA A 227 16.69 -21.05 6.89
CA ALA A 227 17.29 -20.02 6.02
C ALA A 227 16.49 -19.85 4.71
N PRO A 228 16.07 -18.62 4.35
CA PRO A 228 15.33 -18.34 3.11
C PRO A 228 16.05 -18.74 1.82
N ALA A 229 17.38 -18.54 1.78
CA ALA A 229 18.22 -18.75 0.61
C ALA A 229 18.34 -20.21 0.19
N LEU A 230 18.03 -21.16 1.08
CA LEU A 230 18.00 -22.59 0.74
C LEU A 230 16.92 -22.94 -0.27
N ARG A 231 15.89 -22.07 -0.40
CA ARG A 231 14.73 -22.31 -1.27
C ARG A 231 14.16 -23.71 -1.09
N LEU A 232 13.99 -24.17 0.15
CA LEU A 232 13.52 -25.51 0.45
C LEU A 232 12.19 -25.47 1.21
N GLY A 233 11.22 -26.23 0.73
CA GLY A 233 9.91 -26.40 1.35
C GLY A 233 9.29 -27.75 1.01
N TRP A 234 8.03 -27.92 1.39
CA TRP A 234 7.29 -29.15 1.14
C TRP A 234 5.80 -28.87 0.95
N ILE A 235 5.14 -29.82 0.29
CA ILE A 235 3.69 -30.00 0.27
C ILE A 235 3.42 -31.32 1.00
N GLN A 236 2.51 -31.30 1.96
CA GLN A 236 1.89 -32.49 2.54
C GLN A 236 0.49 -32.64 1.97
N ALA A 237 0.22 -33.76 1.30
CA ALA A 237 -1.07 -34.04 0.68
C ALA A 237 -1.28 -35.55 0.50
N SER A 238 -2.52 -35.95 0.21
CA SER A 238 -2.82 -37.35 -0.11
C SER A 238 -2.04 -37.80 -1.35
N THR A 239 -1.70 -39.09 -1.43
CA THR A 239 -0.96 -39.65 -2.56
C THR A 239 -1.67 -39.40 -3.89
N LYS A 240 -3.02 -39.43 -3.90
CA LYS A 240 -3.87 -39.07 -5.05
C LYS A 240 -3.63 -37.63 -5.53
N LEU A 241 -3.53 -36.68 -4.60
CA LEU A 241 -3.23 -35.28 -4.92
C LEU A 241 -1.75 -35.05 -5.31
N LEU A 242 -0.85 -35.95 -4.93
CA LEU A 242 0.55 -35.85 -5.36
C LEU A 242 0.78 -36.43 -6.76
N THR A 243 -0.06 -37.36 -7.25
CA THR A 243 0.13 -38.02 -8.55
C THR A 243 0.29 -37.05 -9.73
N PRO A 244 -0.57 -36.02 -9.91
CA PRO A 244 -0.39 -35.06 -11.01
C PRO A 244 0.89 -34.22 -10.90
N LEU A 245 1.37 -33.94 -9.68
CA LEU A 245 2.64 -33.23 -9.47
C LEU A 245 3.82 -34.11 -9.88
N ILE A 246 3.77 -35.39 -9.50
CA ILE A 246 4.82 -36.38 -9.84
C ILE A 246 4.90 -36.59 -11.35
N ALA A 247 3.76 -36.53 -12.06
CA ALA A 247 3.69 -36.68 -13.52
C ALA A 247 3.95 -35.38 -14.29
N SER A 248 4.33 -34.29 -13.61
CA SER A 248 4.56 -32.99 -14.27
C SER A 248 5.79 -33.03 -15.18
N GLY A 249 5.62 -32.68 -16.45
CA GLY A 249 6.73 -32.58 -17.41
C GLY A 249 7.80 -31.56 -17.02
N GLN A 250 7.45 -30.53 -16.23
CA GLN A 250 8.43 -29.58 -15.69
C GLN A 250 9.42 -30.27 -14.75
N LEU A 251 8.90 -31.13 -13.87
CA LEU A 251 9.71 -31.84 -12.88
C LEU A 251 10.46 -33.02 -13.48
N ASP A 252 9.85 -33.68 -14.47
CA ASP A 252 10.51 -34.71 -15.27
C ASP A 252 11.74 -34.12 -16.00
N SER A 253 11.56 -33.00 -16.71
CA SER A 253 12.66 -32.31 -17.39
C SER A 253 13.73 -31.75 -16.45
N SER A 254 13.37 -31.32 -15.24
CA SER A 254 14.35 -30.80 -14.27
C SER A 254 15.06 -31.90 -13.48
N GLY A 255 14.59 -33.15 -13.58
CA GLY A 255 15.04 -34.26 -12.73
C GLY A 255 14.73 -34.03 -11.25
N GLY A 256 13.55 -33.47 -10.96
CA GLY A 256 13.09 -33.16 -9.60
C GLY A 256 13.63 -31.85 -9.02
N ILE A 257 13.45 -31.68 -7.71
CA ILE A 257 13.92 -30.52 -6.95
C ILE A 257 15.33 -30.79 -6.40
N ASN A 258 16.18 -29.76 -6.37
CA ASN A 258 17.60 -29.83 -6.01
C ASN A 258 17.90 -30.77 -4.81
N PRO A 259 18.53 -31.95 -5.04
CA PRO A 259 18.79 -32.94 -4.00
C PRO A 259 19.97 -32.58 -3.09
N VAL A 260 20.88 -31.70 -3.53
CA VAL A 260 22.05 -31.27 -2.75
C VAL A 260 21.60 -30.54 -1.49
N VAL A 261 20.73 -29.54 -1.64
CA VAL A 261 20.20 -28.78 -0.51
C VAL A 261 19.39 -29.68 0.43
N GLN A 262 18.61 -30.61 -0.12
CA GLN A 262 17.88 -31.60 0.68
C GLN A 262 18.82 -32.47 1.50
N GLY A 263 19.95 -32.90 0.94
CA GLY A 263 20.98 -33.67 1.66
C GLY A 263 21.65 -32.87 2.79
N ILE A 264 21.92 -31.59 2.57
CA ILE A 264 22.48 -30.70 3.60
C ILE A 264 21.47 -30.52 4.75
N VAL A 265 20.20 -30.23 4.42
CA VAL A 265 19.17 -30.05 5.46
C VAL A 265 18.82 -31.37 6.14
N HIS A 266 18.90 -32.50 5.44
CA HIS A 266 18.81 -33.83 6.05
C HIS A 266 19.85 -33.98 7.18
N ALA A 267 21.12 -33.66 6.92
CA ALA A 267 22.17 -33.71 7.94
C ALA A 267 21.89 -32.74 9.12
N ALA A 268 21.35 -31.55 8.84
CA ALA A 268 20.94 -30.61 9.88
C ALA A 268 19.79 -31.16 10.77
N ILE A 269 18.85 -31.90 10.18
CA ILE A 269 17.75 -32.54 10.91
C ILE A 269 18.27 -33.72 11.73
N THR A 270 19.02 -34.63 11.13
CA THR A 270 19.45 -35.87 11.78
C THR A 270 20.48 -35.64 12.88
N SER A 271 21.28 -34.57 12.79
CA SER A 271 22.17 -34.14 13.89
C SER A 271 21.41 -33.50 15.08
N GLY A 272 20.11 -33.22 14.92
CA GLY A 272 19.31 -32.46 15.89
C GLY A 272 19.55 -30.96 15.86
N GLY A 273 20.44 -30.45 14.99
CA GLY A 273 20.75 -29.04 14.88
C GLY A 273 19.57 -28.19 14.45
N GLN A 274 18.75 -28.68 13.51
CA GLN A 274 17.52 -28.00 13.07
C GLN A 274 16.52 -27.82 14.22
N GLN A 275 16.36 -28.83 15.08
CA GLN A 275 15.42 -28.76 16.20
C GLN A 275 15.87 -27.71 17.23
N LYS A 276 17.16 -27.73 17.60
CA LYS A 276 17.74 -26.73 18.51
C LYS A 276 17.63 -25.31 17.94
N HIS A 277 17.84 -25.16 16.64
CA HIS A 277 17.70 -23.88 15.97
C HIS A 277 16.25 -23.38 16.02
N LEU A 278 15.26 -24.24 15.73
CA LEU A 278 13.83 -23.88 15.82
C LEU A 278 13.42 -23.42 17.24
N GLU A 279 13.86 -24.15 18.27
CA GLU A 279 13.61 -23.80 19.68
C GLU A 279 14.20 -22.42 20.04
N TRP A 280 15.44 -22.16 19.61
CA TRP A 280 16.07 -20.85 19.78
C TRP A 280 15.35 -19.74 19.00
N THR A 281 14.96 -20.00 17.75
CA THR A 281 14.24 -19.06 16.88
C THR A 281 12.90 -18.68 17.48
N THR A 282 12.10 -19.65 17.94
CA THR A 282 10.79 -19.39 18.55
C THR A 282 10.91 -18.60 19.86
N ALA A 283 11.88 -18.93 20.71
CA ALA A 283 12.15 -18.15 21.93
C ALA A 283 12.60 -16.71 21.63
N THR A 284 13.45 -16.52 20.61
CA THR A 284 13.94 -15.21 20.17
C THR A 284 12.80 -14.34 19.62
N LEU A 285 11.96 -14.92 18.77
CA LEU A 285 10.80 -14.22 18.20
C LEU A 285 9.79 -13.85 19.30
N TRP A 286 9.55 -14.75 20.26
CA TRP A 286 8.71 -14.47 21.42
C TRP A 286 9.24 -13.28 22.23
N SER A 287 10.54 -13.30 22.59
CA SER A 287 11.16 -12.21 23.36
C SER A 287 10.99 -10.85 22.69
N ARG A 288 11.20 -10.79 21.36
CA ARG A 288 11.00 -9.57 20.57
C ARG A 288 9.53 -9.14 20.49
N ALA A 289 8.62 -10.08 20.24
CA ALA A 289 7.19 -9.80 20.17
C ALA A 289 6.63 -9.32 21.52
N ASP A 290 6.98 -9.99 22.62
CA ASP A 290 6.57 -9.61 23.97
C ASP A 290 7.07 -8.21 24.35
N THR A 291 8.34 -7.92 24.03
CA THR A 291 8.94 -6.59 24.26
C THR A 291 8.22 -5.51 23.45
N LEU A 292 7.96 -5.76 22.16
CA LEU A 292 7.23 -4.85 21.30
C LEU A 292 5.80 -4.63 21.81
N MET A 293 5.07 -5.69 22.17
CA MET A 293 3.70 -5.60 22.70
C MET A 293 3.64 -4.80 24.01
N LYS A 294 4.57 -5.03 24.94
CA LYS A 294 4.66 -4.26 26.19
C LYS A 294 4.94 -2.78 25.93
N ALA A 295 5.87 -2.47 25.02
CA ALA A 295 6.19 -1.09 24.66
C ALA A 295 5.01 -0.40 23.96
N LEU A 296 4.34 -1.09 23.02
CA LEU A 296 3.13 -0.59 22.35
C LEU A 296 2.00 -0.33 23.35
N ALA A 297 1.73 -1.27 24.26
CA ALA A 297 0.69 -1.10 25.28
C ALA A 297 0.95 0.10 26.21
N ALA A 298 2.22 0.41 26.47
CA ALA A 298 2.60 1.53 27.32
C ALA A 298 2.58 2.89 26.60
N LYS A 299 2.74 2.92 25.27
CA LYS A 299 3.04 4.16 24.52
C LYS A 299 2.05 4.51 23.42
N LEU A 300 1.27 3.55 22.90
CA LEU A 300 0.30 3.84 21.84
C LEU A 300 -0.73 4.86 22.32
N PRO A 301 -1.01 5.90 21.53
CA PRO A 301 -1.97 6.93 21.92
C PRO A 301 -3.41 6.40 21.84
N SER A 302 -4.31 7.10 22.54
CA SER A 302 -5.72 6.71 22.70
C SER A 302 -6.41 6.35 21.37
N GLY A 303 -7.25 5.31 21.43
CA GLY A 303 -7.98 4.76 20.28
C GLY A 303 -7.14 3.90 19.33
N THR A 304 -5.83 3.77 19.55
CA THR A 304 -4.96 2.83 18.82
C THR A 304 -4.87 1.52 19.59
N THR A 305 -5.00 0.40 18.90
CA THR A 305 -4.96 -0.95 19.48
C THR A 305 -4.05 -1.85 18.65
N PHE A 306 -3.73 -3.04 19.15
CA PHE A 306 -3.02 -4.05 18.38
C PHE A 306 -3.53 -5.45 18.70
N GLU A 307 -3.40 -6.35 17.72
CA GLU A 307 -3.71 -7.76 17.87
C GLU A 307 -2.52 -8.53 18.42
N ARG A 308 -2.77 -9.42 19.39
CA ARG A 308 -1.74 -10.28 19.97
C ARG A 308 -1.57 -11.51 19.07
N PRO A 309 -0.38 -11.74 18.49
CA PRO A 309 -0.15 -12.93 17.68
C PRO A 309 0.15 -14.15 18.57
N ASP A 310 -0.29 -15.32 18.12
CA ASP A 310 0.05 -16.61 18.73
C ASP A 310 1.48 -17.06 18.39
N GLY A 311 2.13 -16.39 17.43
CA GLY A 311 3.44 -16.73 16.92
C GLY A 311 3.75 -16.04 15.59
N GLY A 312 4.64 -16.62 14.80
CA GLY A 312 5.02 -16.08 13.50
C GLY A 312 5.89 -14.84 13.62
N TYR A 313 5.72 -13.88 12.71
CA TYR A 313 6.63 -12.72 12.53
C TYR A 313 5.96 -11.36 12.75
N PHE A 314 4.62 -11.29 12.86
CA PHE A 314 3.89 -10.04 12.68
C PHE A 314 2.94 -9.70 13.84
N ILE A 315 2.85 -8.40 14.13
CA ILE A 315 1.82 -7.78 14.97
C ILE A 315 1.01 -6.83 14.08
N LEU A 316 -0.31 -6.84 14.22
CA LEU A 316 -1.20 -5.93 13.51
C LEU A 316 -1.66 -4.81 14.44
N VAL A 317 -1.30 -3.57 14.10
CA VAL A 317 -1.78 -2.37 14.81
C VAL A 317 -2.97 -1.78 14.07
N LYS A 318 -3.99 -1.33 14.80
CA LYS A 318 -5.20 -0.70 14.29
C LYS A 318 -5.29 0.73 14.80
N LEU A 319 -5.31 1.68 13.87
CA LEU A 319 -5.54 3.10 14.15
C LEU A 319 -7.03 3.37 14.47
N PRO A 320 -7.33 4.45 15.19
CA PRO A 320 -8.69 4.95 15.34
C PRO A 320 -9.43 5.08 14.00
N LYS A 321 -10.75 4.91 14.03
CA LYS A 321 -11.60 5.06 12.83
C LYS A 321 -11.40 6.47 12.23
N GLY A 322 -11.25 6.53 10.91
CA GLY A 322 -11.03 7.78 10.16
C GLY A 322 -9.56 8.15 9.95
N LEU A 323 -8.62 7.45 10.59
CA LEU A 323 -7.20 7.59 10.33
C LEU A 323 -6.73 6.56 9.31
N LEU A 324 -5.96 6.99 8.32
CA LEU A 324 -5.47 6.15 7.23
C LEU A 324 -3.99 5.87 7.42
N ALA A 325 -3.61 4.59 7.33
CA ALA A 325 -2.21 4.16 7.46
C ALA A 325 -1.33 4.76 6.36
N SER A 326 -1.88 4.99 5.16
CA SER A 326 -1.19 5.65 4.05
C SER A 326 -0.84 7.11 4.33
N GLU A 327 -1.67 7.83 5.08
CA GLU A 327 -1.41 9.22 5.46
C GLU A 327 -0.41 9.32 6.62
N LEU A 328 -0.35 8.29 7.48
CA LEU A 328 0.62 8.21 8.57
C LEU A 328 2.04 7.91 8.06
N LEU A 329 2.20 7.21 6.93
CA LEU A 329 3.51 6.77 6.44
C LEU A 329 4.58 7.88 6.34
N PRO A 330 4.31 9.05 5.69
CA PRO A 330 5.30 10.13 5.60
C PRO A 330 5.67 10.71 6.98
N ILE A 331 4.72 10.75 7.92
CA ILE A 331 4.96 11.21 9.28
C ILE A 331 5.84 10.19 10.02
N ALA A 332 5.53 8.90 9.90
CA ALA A 332 6.32 7.82 10.48
C ALA A 332 7.76 7.82 9.97
N GLU A 333 7.97 8.09 8.68
CA GLU A 333 9.29 8.20 8.08
C GLU A 333 10.12 9.37 8.67
N LYS A 334 9.50 10.52 8.94
CA LYS A 334 10.13 11.64 9.67
C LYS A 334 10.56 11.21 11.08
N HIS A 335 9.76 10.39 11.74
CA HIS A 335 10.07 9.78 13.04
C HIS A 335 11.01 8.58 12.96
N LYS A 336 11.57 8.27 11.79
CA LYS A 336 12.51 7.16 11.57
C LYS A 336 11.93 5.79 11.92
N VAL A 337 10.66 5.58 11.59
CA VAL A 337 9.98 4.28 11.65
C VAL A 337 9.14 4.03 10.40
N LEU A 338 9.19 2.82 9.86
CA LEU A 338 8.38 2.38 8.72
C LEU A 338 7.59 1.13 9.09
N PHE A 339 6.42 0.98 8.48
CA PHE A 339 5.54 -0.18 8.58
C PHE A 339 4.92 -0.49 7.22
N LEU A 340 4.26 -1.64 7.07
CA LEU A 340 3.52 -1.95 5.84
C LEU A 340 2.03 -1.60 6.04
N PRO A 341 1.44 -0.69 5.23
CA PRO A 341 0.03 -0.34 5.36
C PRO A 341 -0.89 -1.54 5.13
N GLY A 342 -1.98 -1.59 5.89
CA GLY A 342 -2.99 -2.64 5.82
C GLY A 342 -3.64 -2.77 4.44
N SER A 343 -3.75 -1.66 3.70
CA SER A 343 -4.30 -1.62 2.34
C SER A 343 -3.55 -2.50 1.33
N SER A 344 -2.31 -2.92 1.62
CA SER A 344 -1.59 -3.89 0.81
C SER A 344 -2.15 -5.32 0.90
N PHE A 345 -2.97 -5.63 1.92
CA PHE A 345 -3.46 -6.98 2.22
C PHE A 345 -4.97 -7.16 2.03
N GLY A 346 -5.72 -6.06 1.95
CA GLY A 346 -7.17 -6.05 1.75
C GLY A 346 -7.72 -4.63 1.69
N ALA A 347 -8.81 -4.43 0.94
CA ALA A 347 -9.38 -3.10 0.69
C ALA A 347 -9.97 -2.47 1.97
N SER A 348 -10.48 -3.29 2.88
CA SER A 348 -11.04 -2.85 4.17
C SER A 348 -9.99 -2.43 5.22
N MET A 349 -8.70 -2.67 4.97
CA MET A 349 -7.63 -2.56 5.98
C MET A 349 -6.93 -1.19 5.98
N THR A 350 -7.63 -0.13 5.60
CA THR A 350 -7.03 1.19 5.36
C THR A 350 -6.44 1.85 6.60
N ASN A 351 -6.88 1.47 7.80
CA ASN A 351 -6.43 2.00 9.09
C ASN A 351 -5.52 1.04 9.87
N PHE A 352 -4.96 0.02 9.22
CA PHE A 352 -4.10 -0.98 9.87
C PHE A 352 -2.63 -0.85 9.46
N LEU A 353 -1.73 -1.28 10.34
CA LEU A 353 -0.29 -1.34 10.12
C LEU A 353 0.19 -2.75 10.46
N ARG A 354 0.91 -3.39 9.53
CA ARG A 354 1.64 -4.63 9.86
C ARG A 354 3.04 -4.28 10.32
N LEU A 355 3.38 -4.69 11.53
CA LEU A 355 4.72 -4.59 12.10
C LEU A 355 5.39 -5.95 12.11
N SER A 356 6.65 -6.05 11.72
CA SER A 356 7.46 -7.26 11.82
C SER A 356 8.45 -7.20 12.97
N PHE A 357 8.51 -8.25 13.78
CA PHE A 357 9.48 -8.37 14.89
C PHE A 357 10.63 -9.36 14.57
N SER A 358 10.81 -9.72 13.30
CA SER A 358 11.78 -10.75 12.89
C SER A 358 13.22 -10.25 12.68
N TRP A 359 13.43 -8.94 12.57
CA TRP A 359 14.73 -8.37 12.21
C TRP A 359 15.49 -7.76 13.39
N TYR A 360 14.90 -6.76 14.04
CA TYR A 360 15.56 -5.99 15.10
C TYR A 360 15.63 -6.76 16.43
N THR A 361 16.54 -6.34 17.31
CA THR A 361 16.68 -6.84 18.69
C THR A 361 15.54 -6.39 19.60
N ALA A 362 15.42 -6.98 20.80
CA ALA A 362 14.38 -6.61 21.76
C ALA A 362 14.45 -5.12 22.17
N ASP A 363 15.64 -4.59 22.43
CA ASP A 363 15.82 -3.17 22.80
C ASP A 363 15.43 -2.23 21.65
N GLU A 364 15.77 -2.61 20.41
CA GLU A 364 15.36 -1.86 19.23
C GLU A 364 13.85 -1.93 18.97
N MET A 365 13.15 -2.98 19.44
CA MET A 365 11.67 -3.01 19.42
C MET A 365 11.07 -1.91 20.29
N VAL A 366 11.69 -1.62 21.45
CA VAL A 366 11.25 -0.52 22.31
C VAL A 366 11.42 0.80 21.55
N LEU A 367 12.61 1.05 20.97
CA LEU A 367 12.84 2.26 20.16
C LEU A 367 11.84 2.39 19.00
N GLY A 368 11.53 1.29 18.33
CA GLY A 368 10.53 1.26 17.26
C GLY A 368 9.12 1.59 17.72
N ALA A 369 8.71 1.08 18.89
CA ALA A 369 7.43 1.42 19.50
C ALA A 369 7.35 2.91 19.86
N ASP A 370 8.44 3.49 20.38
CA ASP A 370 8.53 4.90 20.77
C ASP A 370 8.34 5.82 19.57
N ARG A 371 9.10 5.55 18.50
CA ARG A 371 9.02 6.28 17.24
C ARG A 371 7.63 6.16 16.62
N LEU A 372 7.02 4.97 16.66
CA LEU A 372 5.68 4.75 16.12
C LEU A 372 4.62 5.50 16.93
N ALA A 373 4.69 5.44 18.26
CA ALA A 373 3.79 6.17 19.15
C ALA A 373 3.88 7.69 18.93
N ALA A 374 5.10 8.22 18.80
CA ALA A 374 5.32 9.64 18.49
C ALA A 374 4.72 10.04 17.14
N ALA A 375 4.92 9.23 16.10
CA ALA A 375 4.34 9.47 14.77
C ALA A 375 2.80 9.46 14.79
N ILE A 376 2.19 8.49 15.47
CA ILE A 376 0.72 8.40 15.58
C ILE A 376 0.18 9.59 16.38
N THR A 377 0.87 10.01 17.45
CA THR A 377 0.49 11.17 18.25
C THR A 377 0.53 12.47 17.43
N GLU A 378 1.59 12.69 16.65
CA GLU A 378 1.67 13.83 15.71
C GLU A 378 0.54 13.78 14.69
N TYR A 379 0.26 12.60 14.10
CA TYR A 379 -0.81 12.44 13.12
C TYR A 379 -2.20 12.72 13.72
N GLN A 380 -2.47 12.22 14.93
CA GLN A 380 -3.71 12.51 15.67
C GLN A 380 -3.84 14.01 15.96
N ALA A 381 -2.77 14.67 16.38
CA ALA A 381 -2.78 16.11 16.65
C ALA A 381 -3.02 16.94 15.38
N LEU A 382 -2.43 16.56 14.25
CA LEU A 382 -2.67 17.19 12.95
C LEU A 382 -4.14 17.05 12.54
N LYS A 383 -4.72 15.84 12.65
CA LYS A 383 -6.13 15.59 12.32
C LYS A 383 -7.08 16.30 13.28
N ALA A 384 -6.78 16.34 14.57
CA ALA A 384 -7.54 17.10 15.55
C ALA A 384 -7.47 18.61 15.28
N SER A 385 -6.33 19.13 14.83
CA SER A 385 -6.18 20.55 14.48
C SER A 385 -6.97 20.90 13.21
N THR A 386 -6.92 20.06 12.17
CA THR A 386 -7.77 20.20 10.97
C THR A 386 -9.26 20.06 11.29
N ALA A 387 -9.62 19.10 12.16
CA ALA A 387 -10.98 18.94 12.62
C ALA A 387 -11.42 20.15 13.45
N THR A 388 -10.57 20.68 14.33
CA THR A 388 -10.85 21.88 15.13
C THR A 388 -11.02 23.10 14.23
N LEU A 389 -10.17 23.29 13.21
CA LEU A 389 -10.33 24.30 12.15
C LEU A 389 -11.63 24.11 11.33
N ALA A 390 -12.11 22.87 11.20
CA ALA A 390 -13.37 22.54 10.54
C ALA A 390 -14.60 22.65 11.47
N THR A 391 -14.46 22.44 12.79
CA THR A 391 -15.55 22.59 13.78
C THR A 391 -15.64 23.99 14.36
N THR A 392 -14.55 24.78 14.38
CA THR A 392 -14.64 26.24 14.57
C THR A 392 -15.28 26.93 13.37
N SER A 393 -15.46 26.22 12.24
CA SER A 393 -16.36 26.64 11.15
C SER A 393 -17.78 26.07 11.26
N SER A 394 -18.09 25.23 12.25
CA SER A 394 -19.39 24.56 12.38
C SER A 394 -20.17 24.82 13.67
N THR A 395 -19.75 25.77 14.51
CA THR A 395 -20.60 26.34 15.57
C THR A 395 -20.90 27.79 15.23
N THR A 396 -22.08 28.00 14.62
CA THR A 396 -22.63 29.29 14.17
C THR A 396 -21.66 30.13 13.34
N SER A 397 -21.20 29.62 12.18
CA SER A 397 -20.38 30.43 11.28
C SER A 397 -21.25 31.54 10.68
N LYS A 398 -20.95 32.76 11.09
CA LYS A 398 -21.27 33.94 10.30
C LYS A 398 -20.79 33.68 8.86
N ALA A 399 -21.67 33.89 7.87
CA ALA A 399 -21.37 33.64 6.47
C ALA A 399 -20.00 34.25 6.07
N LEU A 400 -19.17 33.50 5.33
CA LEU A 400 -17.83 33.95 4.93
C LEU A 400 -17.97 35.23 4.10
N SER A 401 -17.39 36.32 4.57
CA SER A 401 -17.54 37.62 3.93
C SER A 401 -16.54 37.77 2.78
N ILE A 402 -17.04 37.72 1.54
CA ILE A 402 -16.27 37.77 0.31
C ILE A 402 -16.44 39.13 -0.38
N ALA A 403 -15.32 39.75 -0.73
CA ALA A 403 -15.29 40.88 -1.64
C ALA A 403 -14.88 40.43 -3.04
N LEU A 404 -15.76 40.57 -4.02
CA LEU A 404 -15.48 40.21 -5.40
C LEU A 404 -15.01 41.44 -6.18
N HIS A 405 -13.77 41.41 -6.64
CA HIS A 405 -13.18 42.42 -7.51
C HIS A 405 -13.20 41.93 -8.96
N GLY A 406 -13.90 42.68 -9.83
CA GLY A 406 -14.10 42.29 -11.23
C GLY A 406 -15.41 41.54 -11.52
N ALA A 407 -16.45 41.72 -10.69
CA ALA A 407 -17.74 41.03 -10.82
C ALA A 407 -18.40 41.18 -12.21
N LYS A 408 -18.15 42.26 -12.94
CA LYS A 408 -18.69 42.47 -14.30
C LYS A 408 -17.96 41.71 -15.41
N GLY A 409 -16.83 41.06 -15.10
CA GLY A 409 -16.09 40.20 -16.03
C GLY A 409 -16.76 38.82 -16.22
N ARG A 410 -16.29 38.00 -17.17
CA ARG A 410 -16.90 36.69 -17.45
C ARG A 410 -16.87 35.75 -16.23
N LEU A 411 -15.70 35.56 -15.63
CA LEU A 411 -15.55 34.75 -14.42
C LEU A 411 -16.18 35.44 -13.20
N GLY A 412 -16.05 36.77 -13.12
CA GLY A 412 -16.67 37.56 -12.06
C GLY A 412 -18.20 37.39 -12.00
N ASN A 413 -18.89 37.42 -13.15
CA ASN A 413 -20.35 37.24 -13.19
C ASN A 413 -20.75 35.83 -12.73
N LEU A 414 -19.96 34.81 -13.07
CA LEU A 414 -20.21 33.44 -12.63
C LEU A 414 -19.99 33.30 -11.12
N ILE A 415 -18.92 33.88 -10.58
CA ILE A 415 -18.68 33.91 -9.13
C ILE A 415 -19.81 34.65 -8.40
N ALA A 416 -20.24 35.80 -8.93
CA ALA A 416 -21.36 36.55 -8.37
C ALA A 416 -22.67 35.73 -8.39
N ALA A 417 -22.93 34.99 -9.47
CA ALA A 417 -24.10 34.12 -9.58
C ALA A 417 -24.04 32.94 -8.59
N GLU A 418 -22.88 32.33 -8.37
CA GLU A 418 -22.73 31.27 -7.35
C GLU A 418 -22.86 31.81 -5.93
N LEU A 419 -22.30 32.99 -5.64
CA LEU A 419 -22.45 33.67 -4.33
C LEU A 419 -23.92 34.00 -4.03
N ALA A 420 -24.71 34.37 -5.05
CA ALA A 420 -26.14 34.65 -4.90
C ALA A 420 -26.98 33.39 -4.62
N LYS A 421 -26.50 32.19 -4.99
CA LYS A 421 -27.18 30.92 -4.72
C LYS A 421 -26.98 30.43 -3.28
N ASP A 422 -25.87 30.82 -2.64
CA ASP A 422 -25.48 30.36 -1.31
C ASP A 422 -25.23 31.54 -0.36
N THR A 423 -26.31 32.24 -0.01
CA THR A 423 -26.29 33.36 0.94
C THR A 423 -26.17 32.92 2.40
N VAL A 424 -26.21 31.61 2.65
CA VAL A 424 -26.04 31.03 3.98
C VAL A 424 -24.56 30.84 4.30
N SER A 425 -23.80 30.32 3.34
CA SER A 425 -22.36 30.10 3.51
C SER A 425 -21.52 31.34 3.19
N PHE A 426 -22.03 32.27 2.37
CA PHE A 426 -21.28 33.45 1.93
C PHE A 426 -22.06 34.77 2.08
N ALA A 427 -21.39 35.80 2.58
CA ALA A 427 -21.85 37.19 2.50
C ALA A 427 -20.99 37.92 1.47
N SER A 428 -21.56 38.29 0.31
CA SER A 428 -20.77 38.87 -0.78
C SER A 428 -20.96 40.36 -0.94
N SER A 429 -19.88 41.06 -1.28
CA SER A 429 -19.87 42.45 -1.73
C SER A 429 -19.09 42.57 -3.03
N THR A 430 -19.41 43.57 -3.86
CA THR A 430 -18.66 43.83 -5.10
C THR A 430 -17.79 45.07 -4.94
N ILE A 431 -16.55 44.99 -5.43
CA ILE A 431 -15.62 46.11 -5.49
C ILE A 431 -15.27 46.34 -6.97
N ASP A 432 -15.27 47.60 -7.42
CA ASP A 432 -14.92 47.99 -8.79
C ASP A 432 -13.94 49.16 -8.74
N VAL A 433 -12.86 49.08 -9.52
CA VAL A 433 -11.84 50.14 -9.64
C VAL A 433 -12.44 51.49 -10.05
N ARG A 434 -13.51 51.48 -10.87
CA ARG A 434 -14.13 52.68 -11.47
C ARG A 434 -15.08 53.42 -10.54
N THR A 435 -15.49 52.79 -9.45
CA THR A 435 -16.40 53.35 -8.44
C THR A 435 -15.74 53.18 -7.09
N PRO A 436 -15.12 54.23 -6.53
CA PRO A 436 -14.31 54.13 -5.31
C PRO A 436 -15.21 53.89 -4.08
N ALA A 437 -15.70 52.66 -3.94
CA ALA A 437 -16.30 52.17 -2.71
C ALA A 437 -15.16 51.69 -1.78
N PRO A 438 -15.21 51.99 -0.47
CA PRO A 438 -14.26 51.44 0.48
C PRO A 438 -14.39 49.91 0.52
N LEU A 439 -13.26 49.21 0.71
CA LEU A 439 -13.26 47.78 0.99
C LEU A 439 -14.16 47.55 2.22
N PRO A 440 -15.16 46.66 2.17
CA PRO A 440 -16.01 46.41 3.32
C PRO A 440 -15.16 45.94 4.50
N ALA A 441 -15.27 46.62 5.65
CA ALA A 441 -14.46 46.35 6.83
C ALA A 441 -14.58 44.90 7.34
N ALA A 442 -15.67 44.21 6.96
CA ALA A 442 -15.93 42.82 7.30
C ALA A 442 -15.41 41.81 6.27
N ALA A 443 -14.79 42.22 5.16
CA ALA A 443 -14.30 41.29 4.14
C ALA A 443 -13.16 40.43 4.70
N GLN A 444 -13.32 39.11 4.67
CA GLN A 444 -12.32 38.15 5.13
C GLN A 444 -11.43 37.68 3.97
N VAL A 445 -11.96 37.69 2.75
CA VAL A 445 -11.23 37.33 1.53
C VAL A 445 -11.68 38.21 0.37
N VAL A 446 -10.73 38.60 -0.47
CA VAL A 446 -10.97 39.29 -1.75
C VAL A 446 -10.65 38.32 -2.88
N ILE A 447 -11.62 38.08 -3.76
CA ILE A 447 -11.39 37.36 -5.01
C ILE A 447 -11.21 38.39 -6.12
N ASP A 448 -10.01 38.48 -6.68
CA ASP A 448 -9.68 39.34 -7.80
C ASP A 448 -9.60 38.54 -9.11
N VAL A 449 -10.47 38.91 -10.04
CA VAL A 449 -10.51 38.36 -11.40
C VAL A 449 -10.50 39.49 -12.45
N THR A 450 -9.85 40.61 -12.11
CA THR A 450 -9.70 41.78 -12.99
C THR A 450 -8.54 41.62 -13.97
N LEU A 451 -8.07 42.72 -14.58
CA LEU A 451 -6.84 42.74 -15.37
C LEU A 451 -5.66 43.12 -14.46
N PRO A 452 -4.39 42.86 -14.85
CA PRO A 452 -3.24 43.13 -14.00
C PRO A 452 -3.15 44.56 -13.43
N ALA A 453 -3.59 45.57 -14.19
CA ALA A 453 -3.68 46.96 -13.70
C ALA A 453 -4.73 47.14 -12.58
N GLY A 454 -5.85 46.41 -12.67
CA GLY A 454 -6.87 46.35 -11.61
C GLY A 454 -6.33 45.64 -10.37
N THR A 455 -5.64 44.51 -10.54
CA THR A 455 -4.94 43.82 -9.44
C THR A 455 -3.95 44.76 -8.74
N ALA A 456 -3.14 45.51 -9.49
CA ALA A 456 -2.19 46.47 -8.92
C ALA A 456 -2.90 47.55 -8.09
N ALA A 457 -3.95 48.16 -8.64
CA ALA A 457 -4.74 49.16 -7.93
C ALA A 457 -5.39 48.61 -6.65
N LEU A 458 -5.90 47.37 -6.69
CA LEU A 458 -6.45 46.69 -5.53
C LEU A 458 -5.39 46.48 -4.45
N VAL A 459 -4.24 45.89 -4.81
CA VAL A 459 -3.17 45.58 -3.85
C VAL A 459 -2.60 46.84 -3.21
N THR A 460 -2.44 47.93 -3.97
CA THR A 460 -2.05 49.24 -3.41
C THR A 460 -3.05 49.75 -2.38
N LYS A 461 -4.36 49.61 -2.63
CA LYS A 461 -5.40 49.96 -1.66
C LYS A 461 -5.37 49.06 -0.42
N LEU A 462 -5.17 47.75 -0.60
CA LEU A 462 -5.07 46.80 0.51
C LEU A 462 -3.85 47.08 1.39
N LEU A 463 -2.71 47.45 0.79
CA LEU A 463 -1.51 47.84 1.51
C LEU A 463 -1.70 49.16 2.30
N ALA A 464 -2.48 50.10 1.79
CA ALA A 464 -2.80 51.35 2.47
C ALA A 464 -3.87 51.19 3.57
N GLY A 465 -4.66 50.12 3.53
CA GLY A 465 -5.72 49.83 4.51
C GLY A 465 -5.22 49.18 5.80
N SER A 466 -6.02 49.28 6.86
CA SER A 466 -5.75 48.65 8.17
C SER A 466 -6.16 47.17 8.24
N SER A 467 -7.05 46.71 7.34
CA SER A 467 -7.47 45.31 7.23
C SER A 467 -6.62 44.54 6.21
N SER A 468 -6.29 43.29 6.50
CA SER A 468 -5.50 42.41 5.61
C SER A 468 -6.28 41.12 5.28
N PRO A 469 -7.36 41.19 4.47
CA PRO A 469 -8.07 39.98 4.04
C PRO A 469 -7.17 39.05 3.22
N ALA A 470 -7.52 37.77 3.17
CA ALA A 470 -6.92 36.85 2.19
C ALA A 470 -7.16 37.37 0.77
N LEU A 471 -6.21 37.15 -0.15
CA LEU A 471 -6.33 37.60 -1.53
C LEU A 471 -6.20 36.42 -2.49
N VAL A 472 -7.25 36.15 -3.25
CA VAL A 472 -7.28 35.11 -4.28
C VAL A 472 -7.31 35.76 -5.65
N ILE A 473 -6.33 35.44 -6.50
CA ILE A 473 -6.12 36.06 -7.80
C ILE A 473 -6.32 35.00 -8.88
N GLY A 474 -7.33 35.21 -9.73
CA GLY A 474 -7.62 34.41 -10.92
C GLY A 474 -7.15 35.03 -12.23
N THR A 475 -6.42 36.15 -12.13
CA THR A 475 -5.99 36.95 -13.27
C THR A 475 -4.69 36.40 -13.87
N THR A 476 -4.70 36.12 -15.17
CA THR A 476 -3.51 35.75 -15.94
C THR A 476 -2.82 36.99 -16.52
N GLY A 477 -1.49 36.97 -16.65
CA GLY A 477 -0.69 38.03 -17.29
C GLY A 477 0.44 38.55 -16.41
N SER A 478 0.98 39.74 -16.73
CA SER A 478 2.06 40.40 -15.98
C SER A 478 1.56 40.97 -14.65
N LEU A 479 1.33 40.10 -13.67
CA LEU A 479 0.90 40.48 -12.33
C LEU A 479 1.95 41.34 -11.62
N PRO A 480 1.53 42.28 -10.74
CA PRO A 480 2.43 43.15 -9.99
C PRO A 480 3.09 42.38 -8.82
N MET A 481 3.99 41.44 -9.15
CA MET A 481 4.54 40.48 -8.18
C MET A 481 5.23 41.13 -6.98
N ASP A 482 5.87 42.29 -7.16
CA ASP A 482 6.52 42.99 -6.05
C ASP A 482 5.53 43.57 -5.05
N LEU A 483 4.37 44.05 -5.51
CA LEU A 483 3.28 44.47 -4.63
C LEU A 483 2.64 43.27 -3.94
N LEU A 484 2.48 42.16 -4.67
CA LEU A 484 1.91 40.93 -4.13
C LEU A 484 2.78 40.30 -3.05
N ARG A 485 4.11 40.28 -3.23
CA ARG A 485 5.06 39.84 -2.20
C ARG A 485 4.96 40.69 -0.94
N LYS A 486 4.93 42.01 -1.08
CA LYS A 486 4.75 42.94 0.05
C LYS A 486 3.43 42.71 0.78
N TYR A 487 2.35 42.43 0.05
CA TYR A 487 1.07 42.14 0.67
C TYR A 487 1.03 40.75 1.33
N ALA A 488 1.76 39.78 0.75
CA ALA A 488 1.86 38.42 1.28
C ALA A 488 2.52 38.34 2.65
N GLU A 489 3.31 39.34 3.05
CA GLU A 489 3.83 39.48 4.41
C GLU A 489 2.72 39.70 5.45
N ARG A 490 1.55 40.22 5.02
CA ARG A 490 0.42 40.57 5.88
C ARG A 490 -0.75 39.60 5.82
N ALA A 491 -0.94 38.93 4.69
CA ALA A 491 -2.09 38.06 4.44
C ALA A 491 -1.76 36.96 3.42
N PRO A 492 -2.50 35.84 3.40
CA PRO A 492 -2.33 34.82 2.38
C PRO A 492 -2.74 35.35 0.99
N VAL A 493 -1.86 35.17 0.00
CA VAL A 493 -2.07 35.53 -1.40
C VAL A 493 -2.00 34.27 -2.25
N VAL A 494 -3.12 33.91 -2.87
CA VAL A 494 -3.24 32.72 -3.71
C VAL A 494 -3.38 33.13 -5.17
N ILE A 495 -2.48 32.67 -6.03
CA ILE A 495 -2.48 33.01 -7.47
C ILE A 495 -2.76 31.73 -8.25
N LYS A 496 -3.93 31.65 -8.90
CA LYS A 496 -4.34 30.49 -9.71
C LYS A 496 -4.55 30.92 -11.16
N SER A 497 -3.91 30.22 -12.09
CA SER A 497 -4.16 30.38 -13.53
C SER A 497 -5.49 29.74 -13.97
N ASN A 498 -6.01 28.81 -13.15
CA ASN A 498 -7.25 28.09 -13.37
C ASN A 498 -7.80 27.59 -12.02
N PHE A 499 -9.11 27.73 -11.81
CA PHE A 499 -9.77 27.28 -10.58
C PHE A 499 -10.37 25.87 -10.68
N SER A 500 -10.26 25.19 -11.82
CA SER A 500 -10.71 23.79 -11.91
C SER A 500 -9.91 22.89 -10.97
N ILE A 501 -10.61 22.02 -10.24
CA ILE A 501 -10.00 20.97 -9.42
C ILE A 501 -9.27 19.91 -10.26
N GLY A 502 -9.70 19.71 -11.52
CA GLY A 502 -9.15 18.66 -12.37
C GLY A 502 -7.77 19.00 -12.95
N VAL A 503 -7.43 20.28 -13.07
CA VAL A 503 -6.16 20.72 -13.66
C VAL A 503 -4.95 20.32 -12.79
N PRO A 504 -4.92 20.58 -11.47
CA PRO A 504 -3.84 20.07 -10.61
C PRO A 504 -3.71 18.55 -10.65
N LEU A 505 -4.83 17.82 -10.64
CA LEU A 505 -4.81 16.36 -10.71
C LEU A 505 -4.19 15.87 -12.03
N VAL A 506 -4.54 16.49 -13.16
CA VAL A 506 -3.91 16.16 -14.46
C VAL A 506 -2.42 16.49 -14.46
N ALA A 507 -2.00 17.58 -13.81
CA ALA A 507 -0.59 17.91 -13.66
C ALA A 507 0.18 16.81 -12.88
N ASP A 508 -0.37 16.37 -11.75
CA ASP A 508 0.22 15.32 -10.92
C ASP A 508 0.26 13.96 -11.62
N LEU A 509 -0.82 13.60 -12.32
CA LEU A 509 -0.89 12.38 -13.13
C LEU A 509 0.11 12.41 -14.28
N ALA A 510 0.24 13.54 -14.97
CA ALA A 510 1.20 13.72 -16.06
C ALA A 510 2.65 13.67 -15.56
N ALA A 511 2.95 14.32 -14.44
CA ALA A 511 4.28 14.24 -13.82
C ALA A 511 4.62 12.80 -13.38
N SER A 512 3.64 12.08 -12.82
CA SER A 512 3.81 10.68 -12.42
C SER A 512 4.01 9.76 -13.62
N ALA A 513 3.24 9.95 -14.69
CA ALA A 513 3.39 9.22 -15.94
C ALA A 513 4.78 9.44 -16.54
N ALA A 514 5.24 10.70 -16.63
CA ALA A 514 6.58 11.03 -17.11
C ALA A 514 7.68 10.27 -16.36
N HIS A 515 7.61 10.19 -15.02
CA HIS A 515 8.61 9.45 -14.22
C HIS A 515 8.63 7.94 -14.48
N ALA A 516 7.48 7.37 -14.84
CA ALA A 516 7.33 5.93 -15.05
C ALA A 516 7.76 5.47 -16.46
N LEU A 517 7.90 6.40 -17.41
CA LEU A 517 8.28 6.10 -18.77
C LEU A 517 9.78 5.77 -18.91
N PRO A 518 10.17 4.93 -19.89
CA PRO A 518 11.56 4.69 -20.24
C PRO A 518 12.34 6.00 -20.52
N LYS A 519 13.55 6.11 -19.98
CA LYS A 519 14.43 7.29 -20.11
C LYS A 519 15.47 7.14 -21.24
N ASP A 520 15.18 6.28 -22.21
CA ASP A 520 16.04 5.96 -23.35
C ASP A 520 15.80 6.87 -24.56
N GLY A 521 14.95 7.89 -24.43
CA GLY A 521 14.59 8.82 -25.50
C GLY A 521 13.59 8.27 -26.50
N SER A 522 13.03 7.08 -26.29
CA SER A 522 12.02 6.49 -27.17
C SER A 522 10.65 7.18 -27.09
N TRP A 523 10.41 7.97 -26.04
CA TRP A 523 9.16 8.69 -25.80
C TRP A 523 9.32 10.19 -25.99
N ASN A 524 8.25 10.83 -26.48
CA ASN A 524 8.12 12.29 -26.51
C ASN A 524 6.83 12.74 -25.80
N THR A 525 6.71 14.04 -25.55
CA THR A 525 5.55 14.61 -24.87
C THR A 525 5.14 15.95 -25.46
N GLN A 526 3.84 16.25 -25.40
CA GLN A 526 3.28 17.52 -25.84
C GLN A 526 2.00 17.83 -25.04
N VAL A 527 1.78 19.10 -24.73
CA VAL A 527 0.50 19.58 -24.20
C VAL A 527 -0.33 20.13 -25.35
N LEU A 528 -1.59 19.73 -25.44
CA LEU A 528 -2.58 20.32 -26.32
C LEU A 528 -3.66 20.98 -25.47
N GLU A 529 -3.91 22.27 -25.68
CA GLU A 529 -5.05 22.97 -25.10
C GLU A 529 -6.04 23.40 -26.17
N MET A 530 -7.32 23.33 -25.84
CA MET A 530 -8.41 23.83 -26.66
C MET A 530 -9.29 24.76 -25.82
N HIS A 531 -9.54 25.94 -26.36
CA HIS A 531 -10.41 26.94 -25.74
C HIS A 531 -11.22 27.68 -26.80
N HIS A 532 -12.22 28.43 -26.37
CA HIS A 532 -13.03 29.28 -27.24
C HIS A 532 -12.21 30.31 -28.01
N THR A 533 -12.73 30.77 -29.15
CA THR A 533 -12.09 31.74 -30.06
C THR A 533 -11.70 33.07 -29.41
N LYS A 534 -12.41 33.49 -28.35
CA LYS A 534 -12.18 34.77 -27.65
C LYS A 534 -11.11 34.72 -26.54
N LYS A 535 -10.29 33.67 -26.44
CA LYS A 535 -9.24 33.54 -25.41
C LYS A 535 -7.94 34.12 -25.97
N LEU A 536 -7.40 35.14 -25.29
CA LEU A 536 -6.32 35.99 -25.81
C LEU A 536 -4.93 35.41 -25.57
N ASP A 537 -4.73 34.71 -24.44
CA ASP A 537 -3.47 34.04 -24.10
C ASP A 537 -3.32 32.73 -24.89
N ALA A 538 -2.17 32.51 -25.52
CA ALA A 538 -1.79 31.26 -26.20
C ALA A 538 -0.26 31.05 -26.09
N PRO A 539 0.24 29.97 -25.47
CA PRO A 539 -0.51 29.02 -24.65
C PRO A 539 -1.13 29.67 -23.41
N SER A 540 -2.22 29.11 -22.93
CA SER A 540 -2.89 29.61 -21.75
C SER A 540 -2.04 29.44 -20.50
N GLY A 541 -2.40 30.16 -19.44
CA GLY A 541 -1.83 29.91 -18.12
C GLY A 541 -1.95 28.45 -17.67
N THR A 542 -3.03 27.75 -18.04
CA THR A 542 -3.21 26.32 -17.71
C THR A 542 -2.26 25.44 -18.52
N GLY A 543 -2.18 25.67 -19.83
CA GLY A 543 -1.26 24.93 -20.69
C GLY A 543 0.20 25.10 -20.26
N LYS A 544 0.60 26.32 -19.88
CA LYS A 544 1.93 26.60 -19.30
C LYS A 544 2.16 25.85 -17.99
N THR A 545 1.17 25.82 -17.09
CA THR A 545 1.26 25.08 -15.82
C THR A 545 1.46 23.59 -16.07
N LEU A 546 0.70 22.99 -16.99
CA LEU A 546 0.83 21.56 -17.32
C LEU A 546 2.19 21.24 -17.96
N ALA A 547 2.64 22.07 -18.91
CA ALA A 547 3.94 21.91 -19.53
C ALA A 547 5.08 22.02 -18.50
N ALA A 548 5.01 23.01 -17.61
CA ALA A 548 5.99 23.20 -16.54
C ALA A 548 6.01 22.03 -15.54
N ALA A 549 4.84 21.45 -15.20
CA ALA A 549 4.77 20.30 -14.31
C ALA A 549 5.48 19.07 -14.88
N VAL A 550 5.30 18.79 -16.18
CA VAL A 550 6.00 17.70 -16.86
C VAL A 550 7.48 18.02 -17.02
N GLN A 551 7.84 19.24 -17.38
CA GLN A 551 9.25 19.64 -17.54
C GLN A 551 10.03 19.59 -16.22
N ALA A 552 9.38 19.94 -15.09
CA ALA A 552 9.98 19.89 -13.76
C ALA A 552 10.40 18.48 -13.32
N THR A 553 9.90 17.42 -13.98
CA THR A 553 10.34 16.04 -13.73
C THR A 553 11.76 15.76 -14.19
N GLY A 554 12.32 16.57 -15.10
CA GLY A 554 13.63 16.37 -15.70
C GLY A 554 13.69 15.20 -16.70
N VAL A 555 12.57 14.54 -17.00
CA VAL A 555 12.51 13.43 -17.97
C VAL A 555 12.54 13.94 -19.41
N PHE A 556 11.87 15.06 -19.68
CA PHE A 556 11.80 15.71 -20.99
C PHE A 556 12.45 17.08 -20.91
N GLU A 557 13.42 17.36 -21.78
CA GLU A 557 14.16 18.63 -21.78
C GLU A 557 13.26 19.83 -22.07
N SER A 558 12.31 19.67 -22.98
CA SER A 558 11.32 20.69 -23.33
C SER A 558 9.94 20.06 -23.50
N VAL A 559 8.92 20.80 -23.05
CA VAL A 559 7.52 20.41 -23.18
C VAL A 559 6.80 21.57 -23.85
N SER A 560 6.39 21.39 -25.11
CA SER A 560 5.65 22.42 -25.85
C SER A 560 4.16 22.34 -25.54
N CYS A 561 3.48 23.48 -25.66
CA CYS A 561 2.03 23.56 -25.53
C CYS A 561 1.43 24.13 -26.82
N GLU A 562 0.66 23.33 -27.54
CA GLU A 562 -0.12 23.74 -28.70
C GLU A 562 -1.51 24.22 -28.30
N SER A 563 -2.01 25.22 -29.02
CA SER A 563 -3.22 25.94 -28.65
C SER A 563 -4.21 26.00 -29.79
N LEU A 564 -5.35 25.33 -29.63
CA LEU A 564 -6.48 25.41 -30.55
C LEU A 564 -7.52 26.40 -30.01
N ARG A 565 -8.11 27.16 -30.93
CA ARG A 565 -9.16 28.15 -30.63
C ARG A 565 -10.42 27.77 -31.38
N LEU A 566 -11.27 26.97 -30.75
CA LEU A 566 -12.40 26.29 -31.40
C LEU A 566 -13.72 26.67 -30.73
N GLY A 567 -14.65 27.18 -31.55
CA GLY A 567 -16.03 27.46 -31.14
C GLY A 567 -16.16 28.17 -29.79
N ASP A 568 -17.02 27.60 -28.95
CA ASP A 568 -17.32 28.02 -27.58
C ASP A 568 -16.65 27.16 -26.50
N GLU A 569 -15.66 26.33 -26.89
CA GLU A 569 -14.91 25.40 -26.03
C GLU A 569 -14.49 26.04 -24.71
N ILE A 570 -14.85 25.41 -23.60
CA ILE A 570 -14.66 25.98 -22.28
C ILE A 570 -13.19 25.81 -21.86
N GLY A 571 -12.65 24.61 -22.05
CA GLY A 571 -11.27 24.30 -21.75
C GLY A 571 -11.04 22.80 -21.71
N THR A 572 -10.39 22.30 -22.75
CA THR A 572 -9.88 20.94 -22.82
C THR A 572 -8.37 20.99 -22.82
N HIS A 573 -7.74 20.20 -21.96
CA HIS A 573 -6.28 20.17 -21.83
C HIS A 573 -5.85 18.71 -21.79
N THR A 574 -5.04 18.31 -22.75
CA THR A 574 -4.50 16.96 -22.85
C THR A 574 -2.98 17.01 -22.76
N VAL A 575 -2.40 16.16 -21.92
CA VAL A 575 -0.98 15.86 -21.96
C VAL A 575 -0.79 14.53 -22.69
N TYR A 576 -0.02 14.56 -23.76
CA TYR A 576 0.34 13.40 -24.55
C TYR A 576 1.70 12.87 -24.12
N PHE A 577 1.81 11.54 -24.08
CA PHE A 577 3.09 10.84 -24.12
C PHE A 577 3.01 9.81 -25.24
N ALA A 578 3.95 9.84 -26.19
CA ALA A 578 3.93 8.92 -27.33
C ALA A 578 5.27 8.20 -27.48
N GLY A 579 5.20 6.88 -27.67
CA GLY A 579 6.33 5.99 -27.93
C GLY A 579 6.06 5.09 -29.14
N PRO A 580 6.99 4.16 -29.49
CA PRO A 580 6.81 3.29 -30.64
C PRO A 580 5.60 2.36 -30.49
N GLY A 581 4.56 2.58 -31.28
CA GLY A 581 3.37 1.72 -31.33
C GLY A 581 2.30 2.00 -30.28
N GLU A 582 2.50 2.99 -29.40
CA GLU A 582 1.53 3.34 -28.36
C GLU A 582 1.56 4.82 -27.97
N ARG A 583 0.48 5.28 -27.32
CA ARG A 583 0.41 6.62 -26.74
C ARG A 583 -0.50 6.64 -25.52
N ILE A 584 -0.20 7.55 -24.59
CA ILE A 584 -0.96 7.83 -23.39
C ILE A 584 -1.51 9.25 -23.51
N GLU A 585 -2.80 9.41 -23.22
CA GLU A 585 -3.49 10.70 -23.22
C GLU A 585 -4.09 10.95 -21.84
N ILE A 586 -3.67 12.03 -21.17
CA ILE A 586 -4.24 12.44 -19.88
C ILE A 586 -4.98 13.75 -20.09
N THR A 587 -6.32 13.67 -20.07
CA THR A 587 -7.18 14.78 -20.48
C THR A 587 -8.07 15.29 -19.35
N HIS A 588 -8.09 16.61 -19.18
CA HIS A 588 -9.12 17.32 -18.41
C HIS A 588 -10.04 18.10 -19.36
N VAL A 589 -11.35 17.84 -19.25
CA VAL A 589 -12.41 18.55 -19.98
C VAL A 589 -13.30 19.31 -19.01
N ALA A 590 -13.32 20.63 -19.12
CA ALA A 590 -14.30 21.46 -18.41
C ALA A 590 -15.60 21.48 -19.20
N THR A 591 -16.61 20.71 -18.77
CA THR A 591 -17.90 20.61 -19.48
C THR A 591 -18.83 21.80 -19.24
N ARG A 592 -18.54 22.62 -18.22
CA ARG A 592 -19.38 23.74 -17.75
C ARG A 592 -18.51 24.85 -17.17
N ARG A 593 -18.88 26.13 -17.32
CA ARG A 593 -18.05 27.28 -16.90
C ARG A 593 -18.13 27.55 -15.39
N GLU A 594 -19.21 27.10 -14.76
CA GLU A 594 -19.51 27.25 -13.33
C GLU A 594 -18.46 26.57 -12.46
N VAL A 595 -17.76 25.55 -12.97
CA VAL A 595 -16.71 24.83 -12.23
C VAL A 595 -15.57 25.75 -11.79
N PHE A 596 -15.28 26.81 -12.56
CA PHE A 596 -14.25 27.79 -12.21
C PHE A 596 -14.72 28.74 -11.10
N ALA A 597 -16.01 29.08 -11.08
CA ALA A 597 -16.58 29.90 -10.02
C ALA A 597 -16.59 29.14 -8.69
N LEU A 598 -17.08 27.90 -8.70
CA LEU A 598 -17.06 27.01 -7.52
C LEU A 598 -15.63 26.78 -7.02
N GLY A 599 -14.69 26.60 -7.94
CA GLY A 599 -13.27 26.49 -7.61
C GLY A 599 -12.71 27.75 -6.95
N ALA A 600 -13.06 28.94 -7.44
CA ALA A 600 -12.65 30.21 -6.82
C ALA A 600 -13.20 30.36 -5.40
N LEU A 601 -14.45 29.95 -5.16
CA LEU A 601 -15.06 29.96 -3.82
C LEU A 601 -14.36 28.99 -2.86
N ARG A 602 -14.03 27.77 -3.32
CA ARG A 602 -13.25 26.80 -2.53
C ARG A 602 -11.86 27.34 -2.19
N THR A 603 -11.18 27.94 -3.17
CA THR A 603 -9.87 28.58 -2.95
C THR A 603 -9.99 29.74 -1.97
N ALA A 604 -11.07 30.52 -2.01
CA ALA A 604 -11.32 31.61 -1.08
C ALA A 604 -11.52 31.11 0.36
N GLN A 605 -12.32 30.06 0.55
CA GLN A 605 -12.48 29.40 1.85
C GLN A 605 -11.12 28.88 2.37
N TRP A 606 -10.39 28.14 1.54
CA TRP A 606 -9.07 27.61 1.90
C TRP A 606 -8.07 28.73 2.24
N ALA A 607 -8.06 29.82 1.49
CA ALA A 607 -7.14 30.95 1.69
C ALA A 607 -7.32 31.58 3.07
N THR A 608 -8.54 31.65 3.60
CA THR A 608 -8.80 32.22 4.94
C THR A 608 -8.24 31.40 6.09
N THR A 609 -7.86 30.14 5.85
CA THR A 609 -7.26 29.27 6.88
C THR A 609 -5.74 29.23 6.79
N GLN A 610 -5.12 29.97 5.86
CA GLN A 610 -3.67 29.96 5.65
C GLN A 610 -2.98 31.12 6.37
N ALA A 611 -1.71 30.90 6.74
CA ALA A 611 -0.84 31.96 7.23
C ALA A 611 -0.44 32.93 6.08
N PRO A 612 0.00 34.17 6.40
CA PRO A 612 0.57 35.09 5.41
C PRO A 612 1.64 34.41 4.54
N GLY A 613 1.53 34.56 3.23
CA GLY A 613 2.42 33.91 2.27
C GLY A 613 1.89 33.90 0.83
N LEU A 614 2.74 33.56 -0.13
CA LEU A 614 2.39 33.37 -1.53
C LEU A 614 2.13 31.90 -1.83
N TYR A 615 0.97 31.61 -2.43
CA TYR A 615 0.52 30.27 -2.80
C TYR A 615 0.17 30.25 -4.29
N PHE A 616 0.48 29.15 -4.97
CA PHE A 616 0.27 28.97 -6.42
C PHE A 616 -0.65 27.78 -6.73
#